data_AF-A0AAW0UWT9-F1
#
_entry.id   AF-A0AAW0UWT9-F1
#
_cell.length_a   1.000
_cell.length_b   1.000
_cell.length_c   1.000
_cell.angle_alpha   90.00
_cell.angle_beta   90.00
_cell.angle_gamma   90.00
#
_symmetry.space_group_name_H-M   'P 1'
#
loop_
_entity.id
_entity.type
_entity.pdbx_description
1 polymer ?
#
loop_
_entity_poly.entity_id
_entity_poly.type
_entity_poly.pdbx_seq_one_letter_code
_entity_poly.pdbx_strand_id
1 'polypeptide(L)'
;MENFALKEEDLKSLIKQYLDDGQRVRVFVLLHPHNPLGHVYSTEQLRNIMKICAQYKIHIVIDEIYAFSIHDRSTHFNSVLGMESLPDPQRTHVLWGFSKDFSIPGFRIGVIHSTNPWVLSCLRTLSHYHSSPPLTQHAAASLLSDVEWCDDFYVPTNKNKLAAAYKKACEYLEASGVKVHKTVAGIFLWVNMQAFLDECNEENEMGWCVFAARQEVILCSPRMV
;
A
#
# COMPACT_ATOMS: atom_id res chain seq x y z
N MET A 1 20.51 -1.82 -5.31
CA MET A 1 19.23 -2.56 -5.48
C MET A 1 18.44 -1.83 -6.54
N GLU A 2 17.79 -2.56 -7.45
CA GLU A 2 16.94 -1.96 -8.49
C GLU A 2 15.79 -1.17 -7.87
N ASN A 3 15.33 -0.15 -8.60
CA ASN A 3 14.14 0.61 -8.25
C ASN A 3 12.91 -0.17 -8.75
N PHE A 4 12.20 -0.82 -7.84
CA PHE A 4 11.02 -1.65 -8.12
C PHE A 4 9.72 -0.82 -8.31
N ALA A 5 9.82 0.51 -8.38
CA ALA A 5 8.65 1.34 -8.64
C ALA A 5 8.10 1.09 -10.05
N LEU A 6 6.77 1.02 -10.17
CA LEU A 6 6.10 0.87 -11.45
C LEU A 6 6.47 2.02 -12.38
N LYS A 7 6.97 1.70 -13.59
CA LYS A 7 7.13 2.69 -14.64
C LYS A 7 5.87 2.74 -15.49
N GLU A 8 5.54 3.95 -15.94
CA GLU A 8 4.38 4.21 -16.80
C GLU A 8 4.42 3.42 -18.12
N GLU A 9 5.63 3.23 -18.66
CA GLU A 9 5.88 2.49 -19.89
C GLU A 9 5.60 0.99 -19.73
N ASP A 10 5.94 0.43 -18.57
CA ASP A 10 5.67 -0.98 -18.25
C ASP A 10 4.16 -1.22 -18.19
N LEU A 11 3.40 -0.33 -17.54
CA LEU A 11 1.94 -0.40 -17.48
C LEU A 11 1.32 -0.32 -18.88
N LYS A 12 1.74 0.64 -19.71
CA LYS A 12 1.25 0.78 -21.09
C LYS A 12 1.53 -0.48 -21.93
N SER A 13 2.75 -0.99 -21.84
CA SER A 13 3.19 -2.16 -22.60
C SER A 13 2.42 -3.40 -22.19
N LEU A 14 2.20 -3.60 -20.89
CA LEU A 14 1.44 -4.72 -20.36
C LEU A 14 -0.03 -4.66 -20.78
N ILE A 15 -0.68 -3.49 -20.69
CA ILE A 15 -2.06 -3.32 -21.16
C ILE A 15 -2.17 -3.65 -22.64
N LYS A 16 -1.23 -3.17 -23.46
CA LYS A 16 -1.22 -3.43 -24.89
C LYS A 16 -1.07 -4.92 -25.19
N GLN A 17 -0.13 -5.60 -24.53
CA GLN A 17 0.05 -7.04 -24.68
C GLN A 17 -1.25 -7.81 -24.40
N TYR A 18 -1.92 -7.53 -23.28
CA TYR A 18 -3.20 -8.17 -22.97
C TYR A 18 -4.28 -7.92 -24.04
N LEU A 19 -4.35 -6.71 -24.59
CA LEU A 19 -5.30 -6.38 -25.65
C LEU A 19 -4.97 -7.11 -26.96
N ASP A 20 -3.69 -7.19 -27.32
CA ASP A 20 -3.21 -7.90 -28.51
C ASP A 20 -3.48 -9.42 -28.40
N ASP A 21 -3.41 -9.98 -27.19
CA ASP A 21 -3.78 -11.36 -26.87
C ASP A 21 -5.32 -11.58 -26.82
N GLY A 22 -6.12 -10.56 -27.15
CA GLY A 22 -7.59 -10.62 -27.15
C GLY A 22 -8.21 -10.60 -25.74
N GLN A 23 -7.42 -10.34 -24.70
CA GLN A 23 -7.89 -10.20 -23.33
C GLN A 23 -8.36 -8.76 -23.08
N ARG A 24 -9.16 -8.55 -22.03
CA ARG A 24 -9.67 -7.21 -21.71
C ARG A 24 -9.47 -6.85 -20.23
N VAL A 25 -8.34 -6.20 -19.98
CA VAL A 25 -8.18 -4.94 -19.21
C VAL A 25 -9.42 -4.37 -18.51
N ARG A 26 -9.82 -4.72 -17.28
CA ARG A 26 -10.98 -4.07 -16.59
C ARG A 26 -10.59 -3.15 -15.46
N VAL A 27 -9.70 -3.61 -14.59
CA VAL A 27 -9.31 -2.91 -13.36
C VAL A 27 -7.80 -3.00 -13.21
N PHE A 28 -7.19 -1.90 -12.83
CA PHE A 28 -5.81 -1.82 -12.37
C PHE A 28 -5.82 -1.42 -10.88
N VAL A 29 -5.08 -2.15 -10.05
CA VAL A 29 -4.98 -1.86 -8.61
C VAL A 29 -3.58 -1.37 -8.31
N LEU A 30 -3.48 -0.18 -7.73
CA LEU A 30 -2.22 0.44 -7.33
C LEU A 30 -2.18 0.57 -5.81
N LEU A 31 -1.11 0.08 -5.19
CA LEU A 31 -0.87 0.28 -3.75
C LEU A 31 -0.04 1.56 -3.56
N HIS A 32 -0.57 2.52 -2.80
CA HIS A 32 0.08 3.81 -2.59
C HIS A 32 -0.24 4.38 -1.18
N PRO A 33 0.68 4.28 -0.19
CA PRO A 33 2.03 3.73 -0.28
C PRO A 33 2.09 2.23 -0.59
N HIS A 34 3.13 1.82 -1.31
CA HIS A 34 3.25 0.46 -1.84
C HIS A 34 3.62 -0.56 -0.75
N ASN A 35 2.93 -1.70 -0.72
CA ASN A 35 3.31 -2.88 0.07
C ASN A 35 3.81 -3.96 -0.92
N PRO A 36 5.04 -4.48 -0.80
CA PRO A 36 5.93 -4.49 0.39
C PRO A 36 7.11 -3.50 0.38
N LEU A 37 7.21 -2.63 -0.62
CA LEU A 37 8.41 -1.79 -0.82
C LEU A 37 8.43 -0.52 0.06
N GLY A 38 7.25 -0.03 0.42
CA GLY A 38 7.06 1.23 1.11
C GLY A 38 7.38 2.45 0.24
N HIS A 39 7.20 2.29 -1.08
CA HIS A 39 7.38 3.36 -2.06
C HIS A 39 6.16 4.30 -2.07
N VAL A 40 6.42 5.60 -2.23
CA VAL A 40 5.41 6.66 -2.32
C VAL A 40 5.55 7.32 -3.70
N TYR A 41 4.55 7.13 -4.56
CA TYR A 41 4.47 7.77 -5.86
C TYR A 41 4.26 9.29 -5.72
N SER A 42 4.86 10.06 -6.61
CA SER A 42 4.57 11.49 -6.71
C SER A 42 3.18 11.73 -7.31
N THR A 43 2.62 12.92 -7.04
CA THR A 43 1.35 13.38 -7.64
C THR A 43 1.36 13.30 -9.16
N GLU A 44 2.50 13.60 -9.79
CA GLU A 44 2.68 13.51 -11.25
C GLU A 44 2.62 12.07 -11.75
N GLN A 45 3.34 11.15 -11.09
CA GLN A 45 3.33 9.73 -11.43
C GLN A 45 1.91 9.14 -11.31
N LEU A 46 1.22 9.42 -10.20
CA LEU A 46 -0.16 9.00 -9.99
C LEU A 46 -1.08 9.53 -11.10
N ARG A 47 -0.94 10.82 -11.46
CA ARG A 47 -1.72 11.45 -12.53
C ARG A 47 -1.47 10.76 -13.87
N ASN A 48 -0.23 10.42 -14.19
CA ASN A 48 0.10 9.77 -15.45
C ASN A 48 -0.41 8.32 -15.50
N ILE A 49 -0.27 7.55 -14.40
CA ILE A 49 -0.86 6.21 -14.27
C ILE A 49 -2.38 6.26 -14.47
N MET A 50 -3.07 7.21 -13.82
CA MET A 50 -4.52 7.41 -13.99
C MET A 50 -4.89 7.80 -15.42
N LYS A 51 -4.10 8.65 -16.09
CA LYS A 51 -4.30 9.01 -17.51
C LYS A 51 -4.20 7.79 -18.41
N ILE A 52 -3.24 6.90 -18.17
CA ILE A 52 -3.09 5.65 -18.93
C ILE A 52 -4.35 4.79 -18.76
N CYS A 53 -4.80 4.57 -17.52
CA CYS A 53 -6.02 3.80 -17.26
C CYS A 53 -7.24 4.42 -17.96
N ALA A 54 -7.38 5.75 -17.90
CA ALA A 54 -8.46 6.48 -18.56
C ALA A 54 -8.45 6.30 -20.09
N GLN A 55 -7.29 6.37 -20.75
CA GLN A 55 -7.14 6.16 -22.20
C GLN A 55 -7.67 4.79 -22.64
N TYR A 56 -7.39 3.75 -21.85
CA TYR A 56 -7.84 2.38 -22.13
C TYR A 56 -9.19 2.04 -21.51
N LYS A 57 -9.90 3.01 -20.91
CA LYS A 57 -11.19 2.82 -20.26
C LYS A 57 -11.16 1.76 -19.13
N ILE A 58 -10.03 1.67 -18.43
CA ILE A 58 -9.77 0.78 -17.31
C ILE A 58 -10.10 1.51 -16.00
N HIS A 59 -10.76 0.82 -15.07
CA HIS A 59 -10.92 1.33 -13.70
C HIS A 59 -9.59 1.28 -12.96
N ILE A 60 -9.27 2.31 -12.20
CA ILE A 60 -8.14 2.30 -11.28
C ILE A 60 -8.65 2.31 -9.84
N VAL A 61 -8.11 1.40 -9.04
CA VAL A 61 -8.29 1.36 -7.59
C VAL A 61 -6.96 1.72 -6.95
N ILE A 62 -6.90 2.84 -6.23
CA ILE A 62 -5.73 3.24 -5.46
C ILE A 62 -5.96 2.85 -4.01
N ASP A 63 -5.18 1.91 -3.51
CA ASP A 63 -5.20 1.50 -2.11
C ASP A 63 -4.25 2.37 -1.29
N GLU A 64 -4.82 3.26 -0.49
CA GLU A 64 -4.11 4.20 0.37
C GLU A 64 -4.09 3.77 1.85
N ILE A 65 -4.27 2.47 2.15
CA ILE A 65 -4.32 1.94 3.53
C ILE A 65 -3.11 2.29 4.42
N TYR A 66 -1.99 2.72 3.83
CA TYR A 66 -0.76 3.11 4.52
C TYR A 66 -0.52 4.64 4.53
N ALA A 67 -1.53 5.47 4.24
CA ALA A 67 -1.40 6.92 4.10
C ALA A 67 -0.74 7.63 5.30
N PHE A 68 -0.94 7.14 6.54
CA PHE A 68 -0.37 7.75 7.75
C PHE A 68 0.94 7.09 8.22
N SER A 69 1.51 6.20 7.43
CA SER A 69 2.74 5.46 7.78
C SER A 69 4.04 6.06 7.22
N ILE A 70 3.99 7.26 6.64
CA ILE A 70 5.15 7.94 6.04
C ILE A 70 6.13 8.34 7.13
N HIS A 71 7.27 7.66 7.20
CA HIS A 71 8.26 7.85 8.26
C HIS A 71 9.56 8.53 7.79
N ASP A 72 9.80 8.61 6.48
CA ASP A 72 10.88 9.42 5.92
C ASP A 72 10.46 10.90 5.87
N ARG A 73 11.24 11.77 6.53
CA ARG A 73 10.93 13.20 6.67
C ARG A 73 11.03 13.99 5.36
N SER A 74 11.72 13.48 4.35
CA SER A 74 11.85 14.14 3.04
C SER A 74 10.73 13.75 2.08
N THR A 75 9.93 12.74 2.45
CA THR A 75 8.88 12.18 1.61
C THR A 75 7.53 12.80 1.97
N HIS A 76 6.82 13.26 0.94
CA HIS A 76 5.47 13.80 1.07
C HIS A 76 4.48 12.87 0.38
N PHE A 77 3.51 12.38 1.13
CA PHE A 77 2.37 11.63 0.59
C PHE A 77 1.25 12.60 0.25
N ASN A 78 0.65 12.41 -0.94
CA ASN A 78 -0.53 13.14 -1.36
C ASN A 78 -1.58 12.14 -1.79
N SER A 79 -2.70 12.09 -1.07
CA SER A 79 -3.84 11.29 -1.49
C SER A 79 -4.32 11.73 -2.87
N VAL A 80 -4.73 10.78 -3.71
CA VAL A 80 -5.37 11.09 -4.98
C VAL A 80 -6.65 11.91 -4.79
N LEU A 81 -7.33 11.78 -3.63
CA LEU A 81 -8.52 12.56 -3.30
C LEU A 81 -8.20 14.03 -3.00
N GLY A 82 -6.95 14.37 -2.70
CA GLY A 82 -6.48 15.73 -2.51
C GLY A 82 -6.12 16.46 -3.82
N MET A 83 -6.22 15.79 -4.98
CA MET A 83 -5.92 16.41 -6.26
C MET A 83 -7.06 17.31 -6.74
N GLU A 84 -6.73 18.48 -7.30
CA GLU A 84 -7.73 19.41 -7.87
C GLU A 84 -8.63 18.78 -8.93
N SER A 85 -8.08 17.86 -9.72
CA SER A 85 -8.81 17.13 -10.76
C SER A 85 -8.22 15.75 -11.01
N LEU A 86 -9.11 14.77 -11.23
CA LEU A 86 -8.76 13.40 -11.62
C LEU A 86 -8.97 13.21 -13.13
N PRO A 87 -8.10 12.45 -13.83
CA PRO A 87 -8.25 12.20 -15.27
C PRO A 87 -9.57 11.54 -15.69
N ASP A 88 -10.08 10.60 -14.88
CA ASP A 88 -11.40 9.98 -15.06
C ASP A 88 -12.01 9.68 -13.66
N PRO A 89 -12.73 10.64 -13.04
CA PRO A 89 -13.29 10.47 -11.70
C PRO A 89 -14.27 9.29 -11.60
N GLN A 90 -14.98 8.97 -12.69
CA GLN A 90 -15.96 7.87 -12.74
C GLN A 90 -15.28 6.48 -12.78
N ARG A 91 -13.97 6.43 -13.04
CA ARG A 91 -13.18 5.21 -13.04
C ARG A 91 -12.06 5.19 -12.01
N THR A 92 -11.96 6.22 -11.18
CA THR A 92 -10.98 6.31 -10.11
C THR A 92 -11.65 6.02 -8.78
N HIS A 93 -11.18 4.98 -8.08
CA HIS A 93 -11.69 4.55 -6.79
C HIS A 93 -10.54 4.50 -5.79
N VAL A 94 -10.81 4.81 -4.53
CA VAL A 94 -9.80 4.84 -3.47
C VAL A 94 -10.21 3.93 -2.34
N LEU A 95 -9.26 3.15 -1.83
CA LEU A 95 -9.44 2.34 -0.63
C LEU A 95 -8.65 2.96 0.51
N TRP A 96 -9.23 2.92 1.71
CA TRP A 96 -8.54 3.28 2.95
C TRP A 96 -9.13 2.50 4.12
N GLY A 97 -8.47 2.49 5.28
CA GLY A 97 -9.04 1.89 6.48
C GLY A 97 -8.12 1.93 7.70
N PHE A 98 -8.68 1.56 8.84
CA PHE A 98 -8.03 1.74 10.15
C PHE A 98 -7.00 0.66 10.48
N SER A 99 -6.92 -0.39 9.67
CA SER A 99 -6.15 -1.59 10.02
C SER A 99 -4.65 -1.33 10.17
N LYS A 100 -4.11 -0.37 9.44
CA LYS A 100 -2.67 -0.09 9.38
C LYS A 100 -2.34 1.27 9.95
N ASP A 101 -3.03 2.30 9.46
CA ASP A 101 -2.83 3.67 9.93
C ASP A 101 -3.17 3.88 11.40
N PHE A 102 -4.17 3.15 11.93
CA PHE A 102 -4.58 3.20 13.35
C PHE A 102 -4.23 1.92 14.14
N SER A 103 -3.61 0.93 13.51
CA SER A 103 -3.26 -0.37 14.13
C SER A 103 -4.43 -1.10 14.83
N ILE A 104 -5.66 -0.94 14.34
CA ILE A 104 -6.87 -1.58 14.89
C ILE A 104 -7.58 -2.50 13.87
N PRO A 105 -6.88 -3.50 13.30
CA PRO A 105 -7.45 -4.36 12.26
C PRO A 105 -8.70 -5.14 12.70
N GLY A 106 -8.86 -5.38 14.00
CA GLY A 106 -10.03 -6.05 14.59
C GLY A 106 -11.32 -5.24 14.53
N PHE A 107 -11.26 -3.92 14.31
CA PHE A 107 -12.46 -3.07 14.22
C PHE A 107 -13.23 -3.26 12.91
N ARG A 108 -12.58 -3.88 11.90
CA ARG A 108 -13.15 -4.17 10.57
C ARG A 108 -13.74 -2.94 9.89
N ILE A 109 -12.98 -1.84 9.89
CA ILE A 109 -13.35 -0.57 9.26
C ILE A 109 -12.50 -0.36 8.01
N GLY A 110 -13.15 -0.47 6.86
CA GLY A 110 -12.62 -0.15 5.54
C GLY A 110 -13.54 0.84 4.83
N VAL A 111 -12.94 1.69 4.02
CA VAL A 111 -13.60 2.76 3.29
C VAL A 111 -13.31 2.57 1.81
N ILE A 112 -14.35 2.66 0.99
CA ILE A 112 -14.23 2.74 -0.46
C ILE A 112 -14.81 4.07 -0.89
N HIS A 113 -13.97 4.93 -1.46
CA HIS A 113 -14.40 6.18 -2.06
C HIS A 113 -14.52 6.00 -3.57
N SER A 114 -15.71 6.29 -4.13
CA SER A 114 -15.98 6.27 -5.56
C SER A 114 -16.99 7.36 -5.90
N THR A 115 -16.86 7.99 -7.07
CA THR A 115 -17.88 8.90 -7.60
C THR A 115 -18.78 8.24 -8.64
N ASN A 116 -18.57 6.95 -8.92
CA ASN A 116 -19.34 6.21 -9.91
C ASN A 116 -20.65 5.69 -9.31
N PRO A 117 -21.82 6.14 -9.80
CA PRO A 117 -23.11 5.79 -9.21
C PRO A 117 -23.41 4.28 -9.29
N TRP A 118 -22.95 3.60 -10.34
CA TRP A 118 -23.13 2.15 -10.49
C TRP A 118 -22.30 1.38 -9.47
N VAL A 119 -21.04 1.78 -9.28
CA VAL A 119 -20.17 1.18 -8.26
C VAL A 119 -20.75 1.41 -6.88
N LEU A 120 -21.16 2.64 -6.55
CA LEU A 120 -21.78 2.98 -5.27
C LEU A 120 -23.07 2.19 -5.03
N SER A 121 -23.90 1.99 -6.05
CA SER A 121 -25.11 1.16 -5.94
C SER A 121 -24.77 -0.29 -5.59
N CYS A 122 -23.79 -0.89 -6.27
CA CYS A 122 -23.34 -2.26 -5.98
C CYS A 122 -22.75 -2.37 -4.58
N LEU A 123 -21.91 -1.42 -4.17
CA LEU A 123 -21.31 -1.39 -2.83
C LEU A 123 -22.37 -1.26 -1.73
N ARG A 124 -23.42 -0.46 -1.94
CA ARG A 124 -24.54 -0.38 -0.98
C ARG A 124 -25.21 -1.74 -0.80
N THR A 125 -25.50 -2.45 -1.88
CA THR A 125 -26.08 -3.80 -1.79
C THR A 125 -25.16 -4.76 -1.03
N LEU A 126 -23.86 -4.76 -1.33
CA LEU A 126 -22.87 -5.61 -0.65
C LEU A 126 -22.68 -5.24 0.82
N SER A 127 -22.81 -3.95 1.17
CA SER A 127 -22.65 -3.47 2.56
C SER A 127 -23.65 -4.10 3.53
N HIS A 128 -24.78 -4.63 3.05
CA HIS A 128 -25.74 -5.35 3.90
C HIS A 128 -25.15 -6.61 4.55
N TYR A 129 -24.16 -7.24 3.91
CA TYR A 129 -23.50 -8.45 4.40
C TYR A 129 -22.12 -8.19 5.03
N HIS A 130 -21.53 -7.03 4.75
CA HIS A 130 -20.15 -6.72 5.09
C HIS A 130 -19.99 -5.35 5.78
N SER A 131 -21.05 -4.82 6.37
CA SER A 131 -20.99 -3.55 7.09
C SER A 131 -20.11 -3.64 8.34
N SER A 132 -19.40 -2.56 8.64
CA SER A 132 -18.68 -2.43 9.90
C SER A 132 -19.67 -2.42 11.08
N PRO A 133 -19.37 -3.07 12.22
CA PRO A 133 -20.25 -3.05 13.38
C PRO A 133 -20.59 -1.61 13.85
N PRO A 134 -21.85 -1.29 14.22
CA PRO A 134 -22.22 0.07 14.63
C PRO A 134 -21.38 0.64 15.78
N LEU A 135 -20.98 -0.21 16.74
CA LEU A 135 -20.13 0.20 17.86
C LEU A 135 -18.73 0.62 17.40
N THR A 136 -18.14 -0.11 16.44
CA THR A 136 -16.82 0.25 15.90
C THR A 136 -16.90 1.48 15.01
N GLN A 137 -18.01 1.66 14.27
CA GLN A 137 -18.27 2.91 13.54
C GLN A 137 -18.36 4.12 14.48
N HIS A 138 -19.08 3.99 15.60
CA HIS A 138 -19.18 5.08 16.58
C HIS A 138 -17.81 5.42 17.17
N ALA A 139 -17.04 4.42 17.61
CA ALA A 139 -15.71 4.63 18.15
C ALA A 139 -14.76 5.29 17.13
N ALA A 140 -14.79 4.85 15.87
CA ALA A 140 -14.01 5.45 14.80
C ALA A 140 -14.43 6.90 14.49
N ALA A 141 -15.73 7.18 14.47
CA ALA A 141 -16.24 8.53 14.29
C ALA A 141 -15.80 9.45 15.43
N SER A 142 -15.88 9.00 16.68
CA SER A 142 -15.39 9.77 17.84
C SER A 142 -13.90 10.06 17.74
N LEU A 143 -13.09 9.07 17.36
CA LEU A 143 -11.64 9.24 17.18
C LEU A 143 -11.33 10.24 16.07
N LEU A 144 -11.94 10.11 14.89
CA LEU A 144 -11.69 11.00 13.76
C LEU A 144 -12.27 12.41 13.94
N SER A 145 -13.23 12.60 14.84
CA SER A 145 -13.79 13.91 15.14
C SER A 145 -12.85 14.78 15.97
N ASP A 146 -11.90 14.18 16.67
CA ASP A 146 -10.84 14.90 17.39
C ASP A 146 -9.68 15.21 16.43
N VAL A 147 -9.91 16.21 15.57
CA VAL A 147 -8.97 16.61 14.52
C VAL A 147 -7.66 17.15 15.11
N GLU A 148 -7.73 17.93 16.20
CA GLU A 148 -6.54 18.45 16.88
C GLU A 148 -5.67 17.31 17.42
N TRP A 149 -6.27 16.32 18.09
CA TRP A 149 -5.52 15.14 18.51
C TRP A 149 -4.95 14.36 17.32
N CYS A 150 -5.69 14.21 16.23
CA CYS A 150 -5.21 13.50 15.05
C CYS A 150 -3.98 14.18 14.43
N ASP A 151 -4.09 15.48 14.16
CA ASP A 151 -3.11 16.24 13.39
C ASP A 151 -1.91 16.66 14.23
N ASP A 152 -2.12 17.09 15.47
CA ASP A 152 -1.06 17.66 16.31
C ASP A 152 -0.38 16.60 17.18
N PHE A 153 -1.07 15.50 17.51
CA PHE A 153 -0.53 14.46 18.39
C PHE A 153 -0.33 13.12 17.68
N TYR A 154 -1.40 12.50 17.17
CA TYR A 154 -1.37 11.11 16.74
C TYR A 154 -0.48 10.90 15.51
N VAL A 155 -0.77 11.59 14.41
CA VAL A 155 -0.03 11.43 13.14
C VAL A 155 1.46 11.75 13.33
N PRO A 156 1.87 12.88 13.94
CA PRO A 156 3.28 13.18 14.19
C PRO A 156 3.96 12.13 15.09
N THR A 157 3.28 11.70 16.16
CA THR A 157 3.82 10.68 17.08
C THR A 157 4.01 9.35 16.36
N ASN A 158 3.03 8.92 15.57
CA ASN A 158 3.10 7.67 14.81
C ASN A 158 4.27 7.69 13.83
N LYS A 159 4.40 8.75 13.02
CA LYS A 159 5.51 8.92 12.07
C LYS A 159 6.87 8.87 12.76
N ASN A 160 7.03 9.55 13.90
CA ASN A 160 8.28 9.55 14.65
C ASN A 160 8.62 8.16 15.22
N LYS A 161 7.63 7.44 15.76
CA LYS A 161 7.82 6.08 16.27
C LYS A 161 8.17 5.09 15.16
N LEU A 162 7.50 5.17 14.02
CA LEU A 162 7.81 4.37 12.84
C LEU A 162 9.23 4.65 12.33
N ALA A 163 9.63 5.93 12.25
CA ALA A 163 10.98 6.30 11.83
C ALA A 163 12.06 5.74 12.77
N ALA A 164 11.82 5.81 14.08
CA ALA A 164 12.73 5.25 15.07
C ALA A 164 12.82 3.72 14.98
N ALA A 165 11.69 3.03 14.80
CA ALA A 165 11.63 1.58 14.62
C ALA A 165 12.33 1.14 13.33
N TYR A 166 12.04 1.81 12.20
CA TYR A 166 12.69 1.59 10.91
C TYR A 166 14.21 1.73 11.03
N LYS A 167 14.70 2.85 11.58
CA LYS A 167 16.13 3.11 11.77
C LYS A 167 16.78 1.99 12.57
N LYS A 168 16.20 1.65 13.74
CA LYS A 168 16.73 0.61 14.60
C LYS A 168 16.79 -0.74 13.88
N ALA A 169 15.71 -1.14 13.21
CA ALA A 169 15.67 -2.41 12.50
C ALA A 169 16.69 -2.49 11.35
N CYS A 170 16.86 -1.40 10.58
CA CYS A 170 17.89 -1.32 9.55
C CYS A 170 19.30 -1.46 10.13
N GLU A 171 19.61 -0.74 11.22
CA GLU A 171 20.92 -0.84 11.89
C GLU A 171 21.26 -2.28 12.30
N TYR A 172 20.31 -3.02 12.89
CA TYR A 172 20.52 -4.43 13.28
C TYR A 172 20.74 -5.36 12.09
N LEU A 173 19.94 -5.20 11.03
CA LEU A 173 20.02 -6.03 9.83
C LEU A 173 21.32 -5.76 9.06
N GLU A 174 21.66 -4.50 8.86
CA GLU A 174 22.88 -4.09 8.15
C GLU A 174 24.15 -4.49 8.91
N ALA A 175 24.15 -4.40 10.25
CA ALA A 175 25.23 -4.92 11.08
C ALA A 175 25.42 -6.44 10.95
N SER A 176 24.36 -7.16 10.57
CA SER A 176 24.37 -8.60 10.31
C SER A 176 24.71 -8.95 8.85
N GLY A 177 25.06 -7.96 8.02
CA GLY A 177 25.38 -8.13 6.61
C GLY A 177 24.16 -8.22 5.68
N VAL A 178 22.95 -8.03 6.19
CA VAL A 178 21.72 -8.01 5.40
C VAL A 178 21.54 -6.63 4.76
N LYS A 179 21.28 -6.59 3.45
CA LYS A 179 20.99 -5.33 2.75
C LYS A 179 19.51 -5.02 2.84
N VAL A 180 19.16 -3.82 3.32
CA VAL A 180 17.77 -3.38 3.43
C VAL A 180 17.43 -2.39 2.31
N HIS A 181 16.35 -2.62 1.59
CA HIS A 181 15.84 -1.66 0.60
C HIS A 181 15.34 -0.42 1.32
N LYS A 182 15.66 0.77 0.78
CA LYS A 182 15.18 2.02 1.38
C LYS A 182 13.65 2.06 1.30
N THR A 183 13.02 2.08 2.47
CA THR A 183 11.58 2.21 2.63
C THR A 183 11.27 3.56 3.25
N VAL A 184 10.24 4.25 2.75
CA VAL A 184 9.84 5.60 3.21
C VAL A 184 8.47 5.62 3.90
N ALA A 185 7.71 4.54 3.76
CA ALA A 185 6.37 4.36 4.30
C ALA A 185 6.09 2.89 4.63
N GLY A 186 5.05 2.62 5.40
CA GLY A 186 4.63 1.26 5.77
C GLY A 186 5.15 0.82 7.14
N ILE A 187 4.85 -0.43 7.47
CA ILE A 187 5.19 -1.09 8.76
C ILE A 187 6.02 -2.36 8.53
N PHE A 188 6.79 -2.38 7.45
CA PHE A 188 7.54 -3.54 6.97
C PHE A 188 8.88 -3.08 6.38
N LEU A 189 9.77 -4.04 6.18
CA LEU A 189 11.05 -3.85 5.50
C LEU A 189 11.09 -4.81 4.30
N TRP A 190 11.70 -4.33 3.23
CA TRP A 190 12.06 -5.19 2.10
C TRP A 190 13.56 -5.47 2.17
N VAL A 191 13.93 -6.72 2.42
CA VAL A 191 15.31 -7.13 2.71
C VAL A 191 15.85 -8.03 1.62
N ASN A 192 17.13 -7.88 1.29
CA ASN A 192 17.83 -8.73 0.35
C ASN A 192 18.65 -9.77 1.12
N MET A 193 18.17 -11.02 1.05
CA MET A 193 18.77 -12.19 1.69
C MET A 193 19.60 -13.04 0.73
N GLN A 194 19.84 -12.58 -0.51
CA GLN A 194 20.50 -13.37 -1.56
C GLN A 194 21.87 -13.91 -1.14
N ALA A 195 22.62 -13.17 -0.31
CA ALA A 195 23.93 -13.58 0.20
C ALA A 195 23.88 -14.77 1.17
N PHE A 196 22.68 -15.13 1.65
CA PHE A 196 22.43 -16.21 2.62
C PHE A 196 21.73 -17.42 1.99
N LEU A 197 21.55 -17.41 0.66
CA LEU A 197 20.97 -18.51 -0.10
C LEU A 197 22.05 -19.21 -0.90
N ASP A 198 22.01 -20.54 -0.95
CA ASP A 198 22.91 -21.33 -1.79
C ASP A 198 22.70 -21.00 -3.28
N GLU A 199 21.44 -20.85 -3.69
CA GLU A 199 21.03 -20.38 -5.00
C GLU A 199 19.80 -19.48 -4.89
N CYS A 200 19.72 -18.44 -5.72
CA CYS A 200 18.61 -17.48 -5.71
C CYS A 200 17.41 -18.03 -6.50
N ASN A 201 16.65 -18.93 -5.87
CA ASN A 201 15.43 -19.51 -6.41
C ASN A 201 14.32 -19.55 -5.34
N GLU A 202 13.07 -19.76 -5.76
CA GLU A 202 11.90 -19.71 -4.88
C GLU A 202 11.92 -20.80 -3.79
N GLU A 203 12.45 -21.99 -4.13
CA GLU A 203 12.55 -23.12 -3.20
C GLU A 203 13.49 -22.79 -2.04
N ASN A 204 14.66 -22.23 -2.34
CA ASN A 204 15.65 -21.84 -1.34
C ASN A 204 15.19 -20.64 -0.51
N GLU A 205 14.49 -19.68 -1.11
CA GLU A 205 13.89 -18.56 -0.36
C GLU A 205 12.87 -19.06 0.66
N MET A 206 11.95 -19.95 0.23
CA MET A 206 10.98 -20.56 1.13
C MET A 206 11.65 -21.43 2.19
N GLY A 207 12.66 -22.22 1.80
CA GLY A 207 13.45 -23.05 2.70
C GLY A 207 14.10 -22.22 3.81
N TRP A 208 14.66 -21.06 3.46
CA TRP A 208 15.24 -20.12 4.43
C TRP A 208 14.19 -19.57 5.40
N CYS A 209 13.01 -19.14 4.91
CA CYS A 209 11.93 -18.66 5.77
C CYS A 209 11.44 -19.75 6.75
N VAL A 210 11.29 -20.99 6.28
CA VAL A 210 10.90 -22.13 7.12
C VAL A 210 11.97 -22.46 8.14
N PHE A 211 13.25 -22.41 7.75
CA PHE A 211 14.37 -22.61 8.66
C PHE A 211 14.34 -21.55 9.79
N ALA A 212 14.26 -20.27 9.44
CA ALA A 212 14.20 -19.17 10.42
C ALA A 212 13.03 -19.30 11.39
N ALA A 213 11.85 -19.69 10.89
CA ALA A 213 10.66 -19.92 11.71
C ALA A 213 10.84 -21.12 12.67
N ARG A 214 11.46 -22.22 12.21
CA ARG A 214 11.73 -23.41 13.04
C ARG A 214 12.78 -23.20 14.12
N GLN A 215 13.70 -22.25 13.90
CA GLN A 215 14.63 -21.83 14.95
C GLN A 215 13.97 -20.90 15.99
N GLU A 216 12.67 -20.60 15.85
CA GLU A 216 11.93 -19.65 16.69
C GLU A 216 12.55 -18.25 16.73
N VAL A 217 13.30 -17.89 15.68
CA VAL A 217 14.02 -16.61 15.60
C VAL A 217 13.12 -15.55 14.98
N ILE A 218 12.67 -15.75 13.74
CA ILE A 218 11.88 -14.77 12.98
C ILE A 218 10.87 -15.51 12.08
N LEU A 219 9.65 -14.98 12.00
CA LEU A 219 8.69 -15.30 10.95
C LEU A 219 8.72 -14.21 9.88
N CYS A 220 8.97 -14.60 8.63
CA CYS A 220 9.05 -13.68 7.49
C CYS A 220 8.41 -14.30 6.24
N SER A 221 8.09 -13.46 5.26
CA SER A 221 7.54 -13.89 3.98
C SER A 221 8.62 -13.90 2.90
N PRO A 222 8.70 -14.93 2.03
CA PRO A 222 9.51 -14.87 0.83
C PRO A 222 8.90 -13.86 -0.16
N ARG A 223 9.58 -13.59 -1.28
CA ARG A 223 9.01 -12.72 -2.31
C ARG A 223 7.73 -13.36 -2.87
N MET A 224 6.71 -12.54 -3.08
CA MET A 224 5.50 -12.99 -3.78
C MET A 224 5.79 -12.94 -5.29
N VAL A 225 5.54 -14.06 -5.98
CA VAL A 225 5.64 -14.21 -7.43
C VAL A 225 4.37 -13.73 -8.10
#